data_AF-A0A3B3D2R7-F1
#
_entry.id   AF-A0A3B3D2R7-F1
#
_cell.length_a   1.000
_cell.length_b   1.000
_cell.length_c   1.000
_cell.angle_alpha   90.00
_cell.angle_beta   90.00
_cell.angle_gamma   90.00
#
_symmetry.space_group_name_H-M   'P 1'
#
loop_
_entity.id
_entity.type
_entity.pdbx_description
1 polymer ?
#
loop_
_entity_poly.entity_id
_entity_poly.type
_entity_poly.pdbx_seq_one_letter_code
_entity_poly.pdbx_strand_id
1 'polypeptide(L)'
;MKTLFFAFMLLLSLPAASARRLRRDSQLIRGSVPRRRLTGLVSYNFKSRRRTPRSDDDPTAMTPIGGNADGLPTCLLCVCLTGSVYCEEVSPDMTSVPALPKESAYLYARFNKIKKINKRDFADTVTLKRIDLTGNLIAEIEEDAFSKLTLLEELSLAENRLTKLPVLPTKLSSFNANRNLLKTKGVKANVFKKLTKLVNLYLADNMLEAVPTIPESVRILHLQNNNITDVTIDTFCKASDNYYLRPSLSEVRLDGNPVVLSKYPDSFTCMKVLPVGRYR
;
A
#
# COMPACT_ATOMS: atom_id res chain seq x y z
N MET A 1 -6.45 58.29 28.45
CA MET A 1 -5.26 58.86 27.79
C MET A 1 -5.60 59.10 26.34
N LYS A 2 -5.33 60.32 25.85
CA LYS A 2 -5.60 60.81 24.49
C LYS A 2 -4.40 60.48 23.58
N THR A 3 -4.66 60.11 22.31
CA THR A 3 -3.95 60.42 21.03
C THR A 3 -4.43 59.39 19.97
N LEU A 4 -5.17 59.65 18.87
CA LEU A 4 -5.15 60.57 17.70
C LEU A 4 -4.11 60.25 16.59
N PHE A 5 -4.67 60.11 15.36
CA PHE A 5 -4.11 60.14 13.99
C PHE A 5 -3.32 58.91 13.46
N PHE A 6 -3.30 58.54 12.17
CA PHE A 6 -4.13 58.66 10.94
C PHE A 6 -3.28 58.04 9.80
N ALA A 7 -3.92 57.55 8.73
CA ALA A 7 -3.35 57.25 7.39
C ALA A 7 -2.35 56.05 7.31
N PHE A 8 -2.32 55.23 6.25
CA PHE A 8 -2.41 55.55 4.83
C PHE A 8 -2.88 54.32 4.03
N MET A 9 -3.94 54.49 3.23
CA MET A 9 -4.32 53.59 2.14
C MET A 9 -3.30 53.73 1.01
N LEU A 10 -2.69 52.62 0.58
CA LEU A 10 -1.92 52.57 -0.66
C LEU A 10 -2.42 51.40 -1.52
N LEU A 11 -3.30 51.76 -2.44
CA LEU A 11 -3.65 51.00 -3.64
C LEU A 11 -2.40 50.89 -4.52
N LEU A 12 -2.00 49.66 -4.85
CA LEU A 12 -1.17 49.35 -6.00
C LEU A 12 -1.95 48.43 -6.93
N SER A 13 -2.51 49.06 -7.96
CA SER A 13 -3.02 48.43 -9.17
C SER A 13 -1.87 48.13 -10.12
N LEU A 14 -1.74 46.89 -10.59
CA LEU A 14 -1.08 46.56 -11.87
C LEU A 14 -1.76 45.31 -12.49
N PRO A 15 -1.72 45.17 -13.83
CA PRO A 15 -2.79 44.53 -14.61
C PRO A 15 -2.58 43.04 -14.88
N ALA A 16 -3.67 42.41 -15.33
CA ALA A 16 -3.76 41.03 -15.76
C ALA A 16 -2.76 40.69 -16.89
N ALA A 17 -1.96 39.65 -16.67
CA ALA A 17 -1.21 38.96 -17.73
C ALA A 17 -1.87 37.62 -18.03
N SER A 18 -2.50 37.54 -19.20
CA SER A 18 -3.01 36.31 -19.80
C SER A 18 -1.84 35.47 -20.31
N ALA A 19 -1.58 34.31 -19.69
CA ALA A 19 -0.64 33.32 -20.20
C ALA A 19 -1.41 32.21 -20.93
N ARG A 20 -1.19 32.17 -22.25
CA ARG A 20 -1.78 31.26 -23.22
C ARG A 20 -1.44 29.79 -22.94
N ARG A 21 -2.40 28.91 -23.19
CA ARG A 21 -2.22 27.47 -23.40
C ARG A 21 -1.09 27.22 -24.41
N LEU A 22 -0.05 26.49 -24.01
CA LEU A 22 0.84 25.82 -24.96
C LEU A 22 0.44 24.34 -25.03
N ARG A 23 -0.43 24.05 -25.98
CA ARG A 23 -0.70 22.71 -26.49
C ARG A 23 0.45 22.39 -27.45
N ARG A 24 1.27 21.39 -27.15
CA ARG A 24 2.23 20.87 -28.13
C ARG A 24 1.93 19.40 -28.38
N ASP A 25 1.13 19.20 -29.41
CA ASP A 25 1.03 17.94 -30.13
C ASP A 25 2.43 17.55 -30.63
N SER A 26 2.80 16.30 -30.44
CA SER A 26 3.88 15.66 -31.20
C SER A 26 3.36 14.32 -31.68
N GLN A 27 2.60 14.40 -32.78
CA GLN A 27 2.43 13.29 -33.69
C GLN A 27 3.80 12.95 -34.28
N LEU A 28 4.28 11.73 -34.08
CA LEU A 28 5.32 11.17 -34.92
C LEU A 28 4.75 10.04 -35.76
N ILE A 29 4.98 10.21 -37.06
CA ILE A 29 4.40 9.50 -38.18
C ILE A 29 5.03 8.11 -38.34
N ARG A 30 4.17 7.18 -38.72
CA ARG A 30 4.46 5.80 -39.14
C ARG A 30 5.20 5.82 -40.48
N GLY A 31 6.43 5.32 -40.53
CA GLY A 31 7.22 5.15 -41.75
C GLY A 31 8.07 3.90 -41.66
N SER A 32 8.05 3.08 -42.71
CA SER A 32 8.49 1.69 -42.75
C SER A 32 9.64 1.46 -43.75
N VAL A 33 10.54 0.52 -43.42
CA VAL A 33 11.43 -0.33 -44.30
C VAL A 33 12.80 0.28 -44.74
N PRO A 34 13.92 -0.47 -45.01
CA PRO A 34 14.20 -1.94 -44.97
C PRO A 34 15.44 -2.44 -44.17
N ARG A 35 15.46 -3.77 -43.97
CA ARG A 35 16.62 -4.66 -43.74
C ARG A 35 17.86 -4.32 -44.59
N ARG A 36 19.03 -4.26 -43.96
CA ARG A 36 20.32 -4.63 -44.59
C ARG A 36 21.19 -5.44 -43.63
N ARG A 37 21.63 -6.60 -44.10
CA ARG A 37 22.75 -7.39 -43.57
C ARG A 37 24.04 -6.59 -43.75
N LEU A 38 24.91 -6.60 -42.74
CA LEU A 38 26.34 -6.33 -42.92
C LEU A 38 27.14 -7.31 -42.06
N THR A 39 27.86 -8.16 -42.79
CA THR A 39 28.91 -9.08 -42.37
C THR A 39 30.21 -8.33 -42.07
N GLY A 40 30.95 -8.78 -41.04
CA GLY A 40 32.34 -8.36 -40.75
C GLY A 40 32.71 -8.73 -39.30
N LEU A 41 33.19 -9.94 -39.04
CA LEU A 41 34.62 -10.31 -38.90
C LEU A 41 35.40 -9.43 -37.91
N VAL A 42 35.53 -9.93 -36.68
CA VAL A 42 36.75 -9.77 -35.87
C VAL A 42 37.17 -11.15 -35.39
N SER A 43 38.35 -11.55 -35.83
CA SER A 43 39.02 -12.80 -35.54
C SER A 43 39.89 -12.62 -34.30
N TYR A 44 39.78 -13.53 -33.33
CA TYR A 44 40.88 -13.79 -32.39
C TYR A 44 41.19 -15.29 -32.42
N ASN A 45 42.40 -15.57 -32.90
CA ASN A 45 43.03 -16.87 -33.00
C ASN A 45 43.22 -17.52 -31.63
N PHE A 46 42.74 -18.75 -31.45
CA PHE A 46 43.36 -19.69 -30.53
C PHE A 46 43.67 -20.99 -31.28
N LYS A 47 44.97 -21.32 -31.32
CA LYS A 47 45.54 -22.43 -32.09
C LYS A 47 45.07 -23.78 -31.53
N SER A 48 44.70 -24.65 -32.46
CA SER A 48 44.42 -26.07 -32.29
C SER A 48 45.64 -26.84 -31.78
N ARG A 49 45.44 -27.73 -30.80
CA ARG A 49 46.28 -28.91 -30.61
C ARG A 49 45.37 -30.11 -30.39
N ARG A 50 45.18 -30.91 -31.45
CA ARG A 50 44.53 -32.24 -31.36
C ARG A 50 45.48 -33.23 -30.68
N ARG A 51 44.98 -33.91 -29.65
CA ARG A 51 45.39 -35.28 -29.26
C ARG A 51 44.14 -36.00 -28.74
N THR A 52 43.84 -37.13 -29.34
CA THR A 52 42.96 -38.21 -28.84
C THR A 52 43.86 -39.45 -28.72
N PRO A 53 43.66 -40.38 -27.75
CA PRO A 53 42.48 -41.26 -27.78
C PRO A 53 41.93 -41.74 -26.40
N ARG A 54 40.67 -42.24 -26.44
CA ARG A 54 39.99 -43.31 -25.63
C ARG A 54 40.04 -43.21 -24.08
N SER A 55 39.02 -43.54 -23.29
CA SER A 55 37.75 -44.25 -23.45
C SER A 55 36.83 -43.91 -22.26
N ASP A 56 35.54 -44.25 -22.40
CA ASP A 56 34.54 -44.51 -21.33
C ASP A 56 33.99 -43.32 -20.51
N ASP A 57 32.81 -42.82 -20.90
CA ASP A 57 31.55 -42.93 -20.11
C ASP A 57 30.38 -42.12 -20.72
N ASP A 58 29.18 -42.67 -20.52
CA ASP A 58 27.85 -42.45 -21.13
C ASP A 58 27.14 -41.12 -20.68
N PRO A 59 25.93 -40.72 -21.17
CA PRO A 59 25.64 -39.34 -21.54
C PRO A 59 24.63 -38.71 -20.58
N THR A 60 24.46 -37.39 -20.60
CA THR A 60 23.10 -36.82 -20.50
C THR A 60 23.09 -35.35 -20.90
N ALA A 61 21.99 -35.01 -21.56
CA ALA A 61 21.72 -33.78 -22.27
C ALA A 61 21.88 -32.52 -21.43
N MET A 62 22.56 -31.54 -22.02
CA MET A 62 22.58 -30.16 -21.55
C MET A 62 21.26 -29.50 -21.97
N THR A 63 20.31 -29.45 -21.04
CA THR A 63 19.08 -28.66 -21.19
C THR A 63 19.41 -27.17 -21.05
N PRO A 64 18.75 -26.27 -21.81
CA PRO A 64 18.92 -24.85 -21.63
C PRO A 64 18.23 -24.44 -20.33
N ILE A 65 19.01 -23.94 -19.37
CA ILE A 65 18.49 -23.36 -18.14
C ILE A 65 17.71 -22.10 -18.52
N GLY A 66 16.38 -22.22 -18.56
CA GLY A 66 15.49 -21.08 -18.43
C GLY A 66 15.73 -20.48 -17.05
N GLY A 67 16.39 -19.32 -17.01
CA GLY A 67 16.66 -18.61 -15.77
C GLY A 67 15.34 -18.11 -15.17
N ASN A 68 14.82 -18.84 -14.19
CA ASN A 68 13.84 -18.29 -13.26
C ASN A 68 14.51 -17.13 -12.50
N ALA A 69 13.89 -15.95 -12.54
CA ALA A 69 14.30 -14.78 -11.76
C ALA A 69 14.16 -15.00 -10.24
N ASP A 70 13.61 -16.15 -9.81
CA ASP A 70 13.40 -16.55 -8.40
C ASP A 70 14.69 -16.73 -7.59
N GLY A 71 15.87 -16.71 -8.23
CA GLY A 71 17.16 -16.90 -7.58
C GLY A 71 18.05 -15.65 -7.51
N LEU A 72 17.60 -14.50 -8.03
CA LEU A 72 18.42 -13.27 -7.98
C LEU A 72 18.38 -12.66 -6.57
N PRO A 73 19.53 -12.17 -6.04
CA PRO A 73 19.53 -11.44 -4.79
C PRO A 73 18.58 -10.25 -4.87
N THR A 74 17.71 -10.08 -3.89
CA THR A 74 16.73 -8.97 -3.83
C THR A 74 17.38 -7.61 -4.09
N CYS A 75 18.59 -7.40 -3.57
CA CYS A 75 19.34 -6.15 -3.72
C CYS A 75 19.99 -5.95 -5.11
N LEU A 76 19.79 -6.89 -6.05
CA LEU A 76 20.18 -6.75 -7.44
C LEU A 76 19.03 -6.18 -8.30
N LEU A 77 17.79 -6.43 -7.89
CA LEU A 77 16.58 -5.88 -8.50
C LEU A 77 16.06 -4.64 -7.76
N CYS A 78 16.34 -4.55 -6.47
CA CYS A 78 15.91 -3.50 -5.57
C CYS A 78 17.10 -2.76 -4.98
N VAL A 79 16.85 -1.58 -4.42
CA VAL A 79 17.85 -0.80 -3.71
C VAL A 79 17.80 -1.14 -2.22
N CYS A 80 18.88 -1.70 -1.67
CA CYS A 80 19.01 -2.03 -0.25
C CYS A 80 19.90 -1.02 0.47
N LEU A 81 19.36 -0.31 1.45
CA LEU A 81 20.08 0.72 2.23
C LEU A 81 19.79 0.55 3.71
N THR A 82 20.81 0.21 4.50
CA THR A 82 20.78 0.26 5.97
C THR A 82 19.51 -0.37 6.57
N GLY A 83 19.23 -1.63 6.22
CA GLY A 83 18.04 -2.35 6.70
C GLY A 83 16.72 -1.93 6.02
N SER A 84 16.77 -1.13 4.97
CA SER A 84 15.61 -0.78 4.15
C SER A 84 15.74 -1.38 2.75
N VAL A 85 14.66 -1.90 2.20
CA VAL A 85 14.59 -2.48 0.86
C VAL A 85 13.58 -1.68 0.04
N TYR A 86 14.03 -1.07 -1.05
CA TYR A 86 13.22 -0.26 -1.97
C TYR A 86 13.10 -0.97 -3.32
N CYS A 87 11.92 -1.52 -3.60
CA CYS A 87 11.53 -2.22 -4.82
C CYS A 87 10.36 -1.49 -5.48
N GLU A 88 10.46 -0.19 -5.75
CA GLU A 88 9.37 0.56 -6.40
C GLU A 88 9.45 0.39 -7.92
N GLU A 89 8.35 -0.04 -8.54
CA GLU A 89 8.21 -0.15 -10.01
C GLU A 89 9.41 -0.83 -10.70
N VAL A 90 9.82 -2.00 -10.21
CA VAL A 90 11.01 -2.69 -10.74
C VAL A 90 10.72 -3.32 -12.10
N SER A 91 11.75 -3.38 -12.95
CA SER A 91 11.71 -4.00 -14.27
C SER A 91 12.71 -5.16 -14.34
N PRO A 92 12.27 -6.42 -14.54
CA PRO A 92 10.91 -6.87 -14.84
C PRO A 92 9.95 -6.73 -13.64
N ASP A 93 8.65 -6.61 -13.95
CA ASP A 93 7.57 -6.50 -12.97
C ASP A 93 7.67 -7.60 -11.89
N MET A 94 7.70 -7.19 -10.62
CA MET A 94 7.76 -8.12 -9.50
C MET A 94 6.38 -8.73 -9.20
N THR A 95 6.26 -10.05 -9.29
CA THR A 95 4.99 -10.79 -9.13
C THR A 95 4.79 -11.47 -7.77
N SER A 96 5.84 -11.52 -6.95
CA SER A 96 5.86 -12.12 -5.61
C SER A 96 6.74 -11.28 -4.68
N VAL A 97 6.56 -11.44 -3.36
CA VAL A 97 7.46 -10.83 -2.39
C VAL A 97 8.86 -11.47 -2.54
N PRO A 98 9.93 -10.68 -2.69
CA PRO A 98 11.28 -11.22 -2.89
C PRO A 98 11.89 -11.67 -1.55
N ALA A 99 12.92 -12.51 -1.58
CA ALA A 99 13.59 -12.98 -0.36
C ALA A 99 14.35 -11.84 0.33
N LEU A 100 13.81 -11.32 1.43
CA LEU A 100 14.36 -10.15 2.11
C LEU A 100 15.58 -10.51 2.97
N PRO A 101 16.58 -9.61 3.11
CA PRO A 101 17.61 -9.73 4.15
C PRO A 101 16.98 -9.81 5.54
N LYS A 102 17.50 -10.67 6.43
CA LYS A 102 16.91 -10.99 7.74
C LYS A 102 16.83 -9.77 8.68
N GLU A 103 17.75 -8.84 8.51
CA GLU A 103 17.89 -7.60 9.28
C GLU A 103 17.06 -6.43 8.70
N SER A 104 16.23 -6.70 7.68
CA SER A 104 15.40 -5.66 7.06
C SER A 104 14.33 -5.14 8.04
N ALA A 105 14.40 -3.85 8.34
CA ALA A 105 13.42 -3.13 9.14
C ALA A 105 12.32 -2.48 8.28
N TYR A 106 12.60 -2.15 7.01
CA TYR A 106 11.65 -1.45 6.14
C TYR A 106 11.60 -2.10 4.76
N LEU A 107 10.38 -2.35 4.27
CA LEU A 107 10.14 -2.78 2.89
C LEU A 107 9.21 -1.79 2.20
N TYR A 108 9.65 -1.27 1.05
CA TYR A 108 8.85 -0.46 0.14
C TYR A 108 8.80 -1.17 -1.21
N ALA A 109 7.69 -1.83 -1.54
CA ALA A 109 7.53 -2.62 -2.76
C ALA A 109 6.29 -2.16 -3.54
N ARG A 110 6.22 -0.86 -3.80
CA ARG A 110 5.04 -0.18 -4.36
C ARG A 110 4.97 -0.33 -5.88
N PHE A 111 3.74 -0.28 -6.40
CA PHE A 111 3.46 -0.21 -7.84
C PHE A 111 4.01 -1.38 -8.68
N ASN A 112 4.12 -2.58 -8.08
CA ASN A 112 4.49 -3.81 -8.79
C ASN A 112 3.25 -4.65 -9.16
N LYS A 113 3.44 -5.93 -9.44
CA LYS A 113 2.39 -6.88 -9.85
C LYS A 113 2.25 -8.04 -8.87
N ILE A 114 2.55 -7.83 -7.57
CA ILE A 114 2.45 -8.87 -6.55
C ILE A 114 0.98 -9.29 -6.42
N LYS A 115 0.69 -10.60 -6.55
CA LYS A 115 -0.70 -11.12 -6.55
C LYS A 115 -1.10 -11.81 -5.26
N LYS A 116 -0.15 -12.42 -4.56
CA LYS A 116 -0.38 -13.21 -3.35
C LYS A 116 0.77 -13.02 -2.37
N ILE A 117 0.43 -12.99 -1.08
CA ILE A 117 1.40 -13.08 0.03
C ILE A 117 1.24 -14.45 0.68
N ASN A 118 2.34 -15.22 0.70
CA ASN A 118 2.40 -16.53 1.32
C ASN A 118 2.90 -16.46 2.75
N LYS A 119 2.64 -17.50 3.54
CA LYS A 119 3.09 -17.62 4.94
C LYS A 119 4.60 -17.50 5.11
N ARG A 120 5.36 -17.93 4.10
CA ARG A 120 6.83 -17.94 4.11
C ARG A 120 7.48 -16.61 3.73
N ASP A 121 6.74 -15.71 3.08
CA ASP A 121 7.31 -14.51 2.45
C ASP A 121 7.97 -13.56 3.47
N PHE A 122 7.46 -13.55 4.71
CA PHE A 122 7.96 -12.71 5.80
C PHE A 122 8.41 -13.53 7.04
N ALA A 123 8.57 -14.85 6.89
CA ALA A 123 8.81 -15.74 8.03
C ALA A 123 10.15 -15.48 8.73
N ASP A 124 11.18 -15.10 7.98
CA ASP A 124 12.56 -14.91 8.47
C ASP A 124 12.90 -13.45 8.78
N THR A 125 12.03 -12.49 8.43
CA THR A 125 12.24 -11.04 8.62
C THR A 125 11.45 -10.49 9.80
N VAL A 126 11.69 -11.05 10.98
CA VAL A 126 11.01 -10.68 12.24
C VAL A 126 11.33 -9.26 12.70
N THR A 127 12.32 -8.61 12.10
CA THR A 127 12.80 -7.26 12.41
C THR A 127 12.02 -6.16 11.68
N LEU A 128 11.13 -6.51 10.74
CA LEU A 128 10.33 -5.55 9.98
C LEU A 128 9.43 -4.71 10.89
N LYS A 129 9.53 -3.39 10.70
CA LYS A 129 8.72 -2.37 11.37
C LYS A 129 7.70 -1.73 10.43
N ARG A 130 8.03 -1.61 9.14
CA ARG A 130 7.14 -1.08 8.11
C ARG A 130 7.15 -1.93 6.85
N ILE A 131 5.96 -2.18 6.32
CA ILE A 131 5.75 -2.78 5.01
C ILE A 131 4.80 -1.88 4.20
N ASP A 132 5.25 -1.44 3.03
CA ASP A 132 4.43 -0.73 2.05
C ASP A 132 4.35 -1.53 0.75
N LEU A 133 3.16 -2.09 0.49
CA LEU A 133 2.82 -2.87 -0.71
C LEU A 133 1.74 -2.15 -1.53
N THR A 134 1.66 -0.82 -1.43
CA THR A 134 0.66 -0.02 -2.13
C THR A 134 0.72 -0.21 -3.65
N GLY A 135 -0.43 -0.28 -4.31
CA GLY A 135 -0.50 -0.27 -5.78
C GLY A 135 -0.08 -1.60 -6.42
N ASN A 136 -0.30 -2.72 -5.74
CA ASN A 136 -0.04 -4.07 -6.26
C ASN A 136 -1.35 -4.73 -6.75
N LEU A 137 -1.31 -6.04 -7.01
CA LEU A 137 -2.46 -6.84 -7.43
C LEU A 137 -2.86 -7.87 -6.37
N ILE A 138 -2.57 -7.60 -5.10
CA ILE A 138 -2.70 -8.57 -4.02
C ILE A 138 -4.18 -8.86 -3.80
N ALA A 139 -4.59 -10.09 -4.09
CA ALA A 139 -5.96 -10.57 -3.90
C ALA A 139 -6.06 -11.59 -2.75
N GLU A 140 -4.95 -12.28 -2.46
CA GLU A 140 -4.88 -13.33 -1.45
C GLU A 140 -3.70 -13.11 -0.51
N ILE A 141 -3.97 -13.21 0.79
CA ILE A 141 -2.97 -13.26 1.85
C ILE A 141 -3.26 -14.52 2.65
N GLU A 142 -2.28 -15.40 2.77
CA GLU A 142 -2.42 -16.62 3.56
C GLU A 142 -2.62 -16.29 5.05
N GLU A 143 -3.33 -17.19 5.74
CA GLU A 143 -3.43 -17.08 7.19
C GLU A 143 -2.02 -17.14 7.81
N ASP A 144 -1.81 -16.34 8.85
CA ASP A 144 -0.53 -16.22 9.55
C ASP A 144 0.65 -15.66 8.74
N ALA A 145 0.45 -15.11 7.54
CA ALA A 145 1.52 -14.50 6.75
C ALA A 145 2.29 -13.37 7.48
N PHE A 146 1.62 -12.68 8.40
CA PHE A 146 2.23 -11.64 9.24
C PHE A 146 2.46 -12.08 10.70
N SER A 147 2.22 -13.35 11.04
CA SER A 147 2.22 -13.82 12.44
C SER A 147 3.55 -13.66 13.17
N LYS A 148 4.68 -13.71 12.44
CA LYS A 148 6.03 -13.57 12.98
C LYS A 148 6.50 -12.12 13.10
N LEU A 149 5.76 -11.18 12.52
CA LEU A 149 6.12 -9.76 12.47
C LEU A 149 5.72 -9.03 13.75
N THR A 150 6.33 -9.43 14.87
CA THR A 150 6.00 -8.93 16.21
C THR A 150 6.44 -7.49 16.44
N LEU A 151 7.26 -6.92 15.56
CA LEU A 151 7.72 -5.54 15.60
C LEU A 151 7.05 -4.64 14.53
N LEU A 152 6.09 -5.17 13.77
CA LEU A 152 5.45 -4.42 12.70
C LEU A 152 4.54 -3.32 13.28
N GLU A 153 4.89 -2.08 12.99
CA GLU A 153 4.19 -0.87 13.43
C GLU A 153 3.31 -0.33 12.31
N GLU A 154 3.73 -0.48 11.05
CA GLU A 154 3.03 0.11 9.91
C GLU A 154 2.87 -0.87 8.75
N LEU A 155 1.64 -1.00 8.27
CA LEU A 155 1.31 -1.86 7.13
C LEU A 155 0.39 -1.12 6.16
N SER A 156 0.88 -0.90 4.95
CA SER A 156 0.08 -0.41 3.82
C SER A 156 -0.16 -1.52 2.80
N LEU A 157 -1.43 -1.84 2.60
CA LEU A 157 -1.99 -2.70 1.56
C LEU A 157 -2.95 -1.90 0.67
N ALA A 158 -2.79 -0.58 0.61
CA ALA A 158 -3.65 0.30 -0.18
C ALA A 158 -3.57 -0.04 -1.67
N GLU A 159 -4.63 0.25 -2.42
CA GLU A 159 -4.65 0.09 -3.89
C GLU A 159 -4.30 -1.35 -4.32
N ASN A 160 -5.01 -2.32 -3.74
CA ASN A 160 -4.87 -3.75 -4.03
C ASN A 160 -6.25 -4.34 -4.39
N ARG A 161 -6.38 -5.68 -4.38
CA ARG A 161 -7.62 -6.40 -4.74
C ARG A 161 -8.13 -7.27 -3.60
N LEU A 162 -7.86 -6.87 -2.36
CA LEU A 162 -8.24 -7.64 -1.19
C LEU A 162 -9.76 -7.69 -1.03
N THR A 163 -10.29 -8.90 -0.87
CA THR A 163 -11.70 -9.14 -0.54
C THR A 163 -11.89 -9.54 0.92
N LYS A 164 -10.80 -9.95 1.60
CA LYS A 164 -10.76 -10.34 3.01
C LYS A 164 -9.48 -9.82 3.67
N LEU A 165 -9.56 -9.50 4.95
CA LEU A 165 -8.38 -9.13 5.76
C LEU A 165 -7.75 -10.36 6.42
N PRO A 166 -6.41 -10.45 6.46
CA PRO A 166 -5.69 -11.46 7.23
C PRO A 166 -5.69 -11.13 8.73
N VAL A 167 -5.10 -12.02 9.53
CA VAL A 167 -4.79 -11.71 10.93
C VAL A 167 -3.68 -10.66 10.97
N LEU A 168 -3.94 -9.54 11.64
CA LEU A 168 -3.04 -8.40 11.72
C LEU A 168 -2.11 -8.49 12.95
N PRO A 169 -0.83 -8.08 12.83
CA PRO A 169 0.09 -8.00 13.96
C PRO A 169 -0.38 -7.02 15.04
N THR A 170 -0.23 -7.40 16.31
CA THR A 170 -0.80 -6.65 17.44
C THR A 170 -0.09 -5.34 17.78
N LYS A 171 1.13 -5.12 17.25
CA LYS A 171 1.92 -3.90 17.46
C LYS A 171 1.62 -2.78 16.46
N LEU A 172 0.76 -3.01 15.47
CA LEU A 172 0.42 -2.00 14.47
C LEU A 172 -0.08 -0.70 15.13
N SER A 173 0.52 0.41 14.72
CA SER A 173 0.11 1.78 15.00
C SER A 173 -0.62 2.41 13.80
N SER A 174 -0.32 1.95 12.58
CA SER A 174 -0.97 2.42 11.34
C SER A 174 -1.30 1.24 10.43
N PHE A 175 -2.57 1.15 10.01
CA PHE A 175 -3.00 0.18 9.01
C PHE A 175 -3.78 0.89 7.89
N ASN A 176 -3.32 0.69 6.66
CA ASN A 176 -3.94 1.25 5.47
C ASN A 176 -4.35 0.13 4.50
N ALA A 177 -5.65 -0.02 4.27
CA ALA A 177 -6.21 -0.88 3.23
C ALA A 177 -7.23 -0.12 2.37
N ASN A 178 -7.00 1.17 2.16
CA ASN A 178 -7.79 1.98 1.23
C ASN A 178 -7.80 1.36 -0.18
N ARG A 179 -8.85 1.63 -0.96
CA ARG A 179 -8.90 1.25 -2.39
C ARG A 179 -8.70 -0.25 -2.59
N ASN A 180 -9.50 -1.03 -1.90
CA ASN A 180 -9.57 -2.49 -2.03
C ASN A 180 -11.02 -2.89 -2.35
N LEU A 181 -11.31 -4.19 -2.29
CA LEU A 181 -12.64 -4.77 -2.56
C LEU A 181 -13.25 -5.36 -1.28
N LEU A 182 -12.92 -4.78 -0.12
CA LEU A 182 -13.33 -5.31 1.18
C LEU A 182 -14.83 -5.11 1.38
N LYS A 183 -15.53 -6.22 1.65
CA LYS A 183 -16.91 -6.23 2.15
C LYS A 183 -16.92 -6.55 3.63
N THR A 184 -17.99 -6.20 4.34
CA THR A 184 -18.14 -6.50 5.79
C THR A 184 -17.87 -7.98 6.11
N LYS A 185 -18.35 -8.91 5.25
CA LYS A 185 -18.10 -10.36 5.41
C LYS A 185 -16.62 -10.76 5.34
N GLY A 186 -15.80 -9.97 4.64
CA GLY A 186 -14.35 -10.16 4.53
C GLY A 186 -13.56 -9.55 5.71
N VAL A 187 -14.22 -8.77 6.56
CA VAL A 187 -13.62 -8.13 7.73
C VAL A 187 -14.22 -8.78 8.98
N LYS A 188 -13.50 -9.75 9.57
CA LYS A 188 -13.95 -10.42 10.80
C LYS A 188 -14.22 -9.36 11.88
N ALA A 189 -15.34 -9.44 12.59
CA ALA A 189 -15.75 -8.43 13.58
C ALA A 189 -14.66 -8.09 14.61
N ASN A 190 -13.88 -9.09 15.03
CA ASN A 190 -12.83 -8.93 16.03
C ASN A 190 -11.41 -8.70 15.44
N VAL A 191 -11.27 -8.45 14.14
CA VAL A 191 -9.95 -8.36 13.48
C VAL A 191 -9.07 -7.26 14.10
N PHE A 192 -9.67 -6.13 14.46
CA PHE A 192 -8.94 -5.01 15.06
C PHE A 192 -8.91 -5.07 16.58
N LYS A 193 -9.75 -5.88 17.25
CA LYS A 193 -9.97 -5.86 18.71
C LYS A 193 -8.69 -5.96 19.55
N LYS A 194 -7.69 -6.69 19.07
CA LYS A 194 -6.40 -6.89 19.77
C LYS A 194 -5.35 -5.81 19.46
N LEU A 195 -5.62 -4.90 18.53
CA LEU A 195 -4.69 -3.85 18.09
C LEU A 195 -4.74 -2.63 19.01
N THR A 196 -4.32 -2.80 20.27
CA THR A 196 -4.41 -1.78 21.32
C THR A 196 -3.47 -0.58 21.13
N LYS A 197 -2.60 -0.64 20.12
CA LYS A 197 -1.68 0.44 19.75
C LYS A 197 -2.08 1.13 18.43
N LEU A 198 -3.15 0.68 17.77
CA LEU A 198 -3.56 1.21 16.48
C LEU A 198 -4.10 2.63 16.64
N VAL A 199 -3.45 3.57 15.98
CA VAL A 199 -3.79 5.00 15.98
C VAL A 199 -4.50 5.39 14.69
N ASN A 200 -4.02 4.89 13.55
CA ASN A 200 -4.53 5.25 12.23
C ASN A 200 -5.12 4.01 11.55
N LEU A 201 -6.38 4.10 11.15
CA LEU A 201 -7.08 3.05 10.42
C LEU A 201 -7.74 3.62 9.17
N TYR A 202 -7.24 3.18 8.02
CA TYR A 202 -7.73 3.62 6.72
C TYR A 202 -8.36 2.45 5.94
N LEU A 203 -9.67 2.53 5.71
CA LEU A 203 -10.47 1.56 4.94
C LEU A 203 -11.38 2.26 3.92
N ALA A 204 -11.01 3.46 3.49
CA ALA A 204 -11.73 4.23 2.48
C ALA A 204 -11.73 3.54 1.11
N ASP A 205 -12.68 3.91 0.24
CA ASP A 205 -12.78 3.38 -1.12
C ASP A 205 -12.84 1.84 -1.14
N ASN A 206 -13.77 1.28 -0.37
CA ASN A 206 -14.02 -0.16 -0.28
C ASN A 206 -15.52 -0.44 -0.48
N MET A 207 -15.99 -1.64 -0.14
CA MET A 207 -17.39 -2.07 -0.27
C MET A 207 -17.98 -2.45 1.10
N LEU A 208 -17.55 -1.80 2.18
CA LEU A 208 -18.04 -2.08 3.53
C LEU A 208 -19.49 -1.63 3.66
N GLU A 209 -20.34 -2.51 4.19
CA GLU A 209 -21.77 -2.25 4.44
C GLU A 209 -22.03 -1.80 5.88
N ALA A 210 -21.05 -1.99 6.77
CA ALA A 210 -21.12 -1.59 8.17
C ALA A 210 -19.72 -1.19 8.69
N VAL A 211 -19.71 -0.38 9.75
CA VAL A 211 -18.49 -0.01 10.47
C VAL A 211 -17.97 -1.23 11.25
N PRO A 212 -16.71 -1.67 11.06
CA PRO A 212 -16.15 -2.76 11.85
C PRO A 212 -15.90 -2.33 13.30
N THR A 213 -15.74 -3.26 14.25
CA THR A 213 -15.44 -2.91 15.64
C THR A 213 -14.07 -2.23 15.75
N ILE A 214 -14.07 -0.94 16.11
CA ILE A 214 -12.87 -0.11 16.14
C ILE A 214 -12.25 -0.08 17.56
N PRO A 215 -10.93 -0.31 17.71
CA PRO A 215 -10.24 -0.25 19.00
C PRO A 215 -10.27 1.14 19.65
N GLU A 216 -10.24 1.18 20.99
CA GLU A 216 -10.20 2.41 21.80
C GLU A 216 -9.00 3.32 21.47
N SER A 217 -7.91 2.76 20.97
CA SER A 217 -6.68 3.49 20.66
C SER A 217 -6.76 4.33 19.40
N VAL A 218 -7.73 4.07 18.50
CA VAL A 218 -7.83 4.72 17.19
C VAL A 218 -8.16 6.20 17.36
N ARG A 219 -7.41 7.02 16.62
CA ARG A 219 -7.57 8.48 16.56
C ARG A 219 -8.09 8.96 15.21
N ILE A 220 -7.57 8.37 14.14
CA ILE A 220 -7.94 8.69 12.76
C ILE A 220 -8.60 7.47 12.14
N LEU A 221 -9.84 7.63 11.70
CA LEU A 221 -10.64 6.59 11.07
C LEU A 221 -11.21 7.08 9.75
N HIS A 222 -10.76 6.47 8.65
CA HIS A 222 -11.22 6.79 7.30
C HIS A 222 -12.06 5.64 6.74
N LEU A 223 -13.34 5.90 6.54
CA LEU A 223 -14.34 4.97 6.00
C LEU A 223 -15.09 5.58 4.80
N GLN A 224 -14.61 6.70 4.25
CA GLN A 224 -15.27 7.37 3.14
C GLN A 224 -15.36 6.49 1.90
N ASN A 225 -16.37 6.72 1.06
CA ASN A 225 -16.62 5.97 -0.17
C ASN A 225 -16.72 4.46 0.07
N ASN A 226 -17.60 4.07 0.98
CA ASN A 226 -18.02 2.69 1.21
C ASN A 226 -19.54 2.58 0.97
N ASN A 227 -20.14 1.45 1.33
CA ASN A 227 -21.58 1.20 1.23
C ASN A 227 -22.25 1.14 2.61
N ILE A 228 -21.75 1.90 3.59
CA ILE A 228 -22.28 1.87 4.97
C ILE A 228 -23.67 2.50 4.98
N THR A 229 -24.70 1.73 5.34
CA THR A 229 -26.10 2.20 5.34
C THR A 229 -26.56 2.71 6.69
N ASP A 230 -26.02 2.13 7.77
CA ASP A 230 -26.49 2.36 9.13
C ASP A 230 -25.32 2.38 10.13
N VAL A 231 -25.53 3.11 11.23
CA VAL A 231 -24.71 3.04 12.44
C VAL A 231 -25.61 2.79 13.65
N THR A 232 -25.04 2.22 14.70
CA THR A 232 -25.74 1.93 15.96
C THR A 232 -25.15 2.75 17.10
N ILE A 233 -25.90 2.86 18.20
CA ILE A 233 -25.45 3.55 19.42
C ILE A 233 -24.10 3.03 19.96
N ASP A 234 -23.80 1.75 19.69
CA ASP A 234 -22.54 1.08 20.09
C ASP A 234 -21.46 1.09 19.00
N THR A 235 -21.68 1.76 17.87
CA THR A 235 -20.71 1.78 16.76
C THR A 235 -19.44 2.55 17.14
N PHE A 236 -19.59 3.72 17.75
CA PHE A 236 -18.46 4.54 18.22
C PHE A 236 -18.45 4.70 19.74
N CYS A 237 -19.61 4.66 20.37
CA CYS A 237 -19.81 4.82 21.81
C CYS A 237 -20.12 3.49 22.50
N LYS A 238 -20.30 3.50 23.83
CA LYS A 238 -20.76 2.35 24.61
C LYS A 238 -22.07 2.71 25.28
N ALA A 239 -23.17 2.19 24.77
CA ALA A 239 -24.51 2.48 25.31
C ALA A 239 -24.69 1.98 26.75
N SER A 240 -23.89 1.00 27.17
CA SER A 240 -23.89 0.50 28.55
C SER A 240 -23.29 1.48 29.57
N ASP A 241 -22.57 2.50 29.13
CA ASP A 241 -21.84 3.43 30.00
C ASP A 241 -22.16 4.88 29.62
N ASN A 242 -23.05 5.51 30.41
CA ASN A 242 -23.50 6.88 30.21
C ASN A 242 -22.39 7.94 30.36
N TYR A 243 -21.25 7.58 30.95
CA TYR A 243 -20.10 8.48 31.12
C TYR A 243 -18.98 8.16 30.12
N TYR A 244 -19.21 7.24 29.19
CA TYR A 244 -18.22 6.86 28.21
C TYR A 244 -17.90 8.03 27.29
N LEU A 245 -16.64 8.46 27.32
CA LEU A 245 -16.08 9.45 26.42
C LEU A 245 -14.96 8.80 25.61
N ARG A 246 -14.92 9.12 24.32
CA ARG A 246 -13.88 8.66 23.39
C ARG A 246 -13.09 9.84 22.83
N PRO A 247 -12.34 10.58 23.68
CA PRO A 247 -11.67 11.81 23.28
C PRO A 247 -10.49 11.56 22.31
N SER A 248 -9.97 10.33 22.27
CA SER A 248 -8.89 9.93 21.36
C SER A 248 -9.32 9.96 19.90
N LEU A 249 -10.60 9.66 19.61
CA LEU A 249 -11.13 9.60 18.25
C LEU A 249 -11.36 11.02 17.75
N SER A 250 -10.34 11.56 17.06
CA SER A 250 -10.25 12.96 16.66
C SER A 250 -10.78 13.20 15.24
N GLU A 251 -10.69 12.19 14.37
CA GLU A 251 -11.10 12.31 12.97
C GLU A 251 -11.82 11.05 12.53
N VAL A 252 -13.08 11.21 12.10
CA VAL A 252 -13.89 10.14 11.52
C VAL A 252 -14.44 10.63 10.19
N ARG A 253 -14.12 9.92 9.11
CA ARG A 253 -14.65 10.20 7.77
C ARG A 253 -15.61 9.10 7.33
N LEU A 254 -16.85 9.48 7.07
CA LEU A 254 -17.95 8.65 6.58
C LEU A 254 -18.57 9.25 5.30
N ASP A 255 -17.98 10.30 4.73
CA ASP A 255 -18.43 10.90 3.48
C ASP A 255 -18.46 9.89 2.33
N GLY A 256 -19.38 10.06 1.37
CA GLY A 256 -19.55 9.10 0.26
C GLY A 256 -20.17 7.76 0.65
N ASN A 257 -20.72 7.62 1.87
CA ASN A 257 -21.55 6.47 2.25
C ASN A 257 -23.06 6.80 2.17
N PRO A 258 -23.94 5.80 1.98
CA PRO A 258 -25.40 5.97 2.03
C PRO A 258 -25.95 6.45 3.38
N VAL A 259 -25.27 6.16 4.49
CA VAL A 259 -25.73 6.48 5.86
C VAL A 259 -25.98 7.99 6.03
N VAL A 260 -27.13 8.31 6.64
CA VAL A 260 -27.50 9.67 7.01
C VAL A 260 -27.26 9.84 8.51
N LEU A 261 -26.18 10.54 8.87
CA LEU A 261 -25.68 10.62 10.25
C LEU A 261 -26.65 11.32 11.20
N SER A 262 -27.48 12.25 10.71
CA SER A 262 -28.49 12.94 11.53
C SER A 262 -29.59 12.02 12.06
N LYS A 263 -29.77 10.81 11.51
CA LYS A 263 -30.70 9.81 12.05
C LYS A 263 -30.17 9.10 13.29
N TYR A 264 -28.88 9.21 13.60
CA TYR A 264 -28.21 8.47 14.68
C TYR A 264 -27.40 9.38 15.62
N PRO A 265 -27.98 10.48 16.15
CA PRO A 265 -27.23 11.45 16.96
C PRO A 265 -26.54 10.82 18.18
N ASP A 266 -27.20 9.84 18.82
CA ASP A 266 -26.70 9.18 20.03
C ASP A 266 -25.40 8.40 19.80
N SER A 267 -25.17 7.95 18.56
CA SER A 267 -23.98 7.19 18.17
C SER A 267 -22.69 8.01 18.23
N PHE A 268 -22.79 9.33 18.42
CA PHE A 268 -21.68 10.27 18.35
C PHE A 268 -21.45 11.08 19.63
N THR A 269 -22.29 10.88 20.65
CA THR A 269 -22.32 11.66 21.90
C THR A 269 -21.03 11.58 22.71
N CYS A 270 -20.31 10.46 22.63
CA CYS A 270 -19.04 10.25 23.32
C CYS A 270 -17.84 10.96 22.67
N MET A 271 -18.00 11.53 21.46
CA MET A 271 -16.89 12.08 20.68
C MET A 271 -16.78 13.60 20.83
N LYS A 272 -15.56 14.13 20.72
CA LYS A 272 -15.30 15.58 20.73
C LYS A 272 -15.61 16.26 19.40
N VAL A 273 -15.54 15.51 18.31
CA VAL A 273 -15.71 16.02 16.95
C VAL A 273 -16.70 15.11 16.24
N LEU A 274 -17.64 15.71 15.52
CA LEU A 274 -18.62 14.98 14.71
C LEU A 274 -17.95 14.39 13.45
N PRO A 275 -18.38 13.21 12.97
CA PRO A 275 -17.84 12.65 11.74
C PRO A 275 -18.10 13.55 10.53
N VAL A 276 -17.15 13.57 9.61
CA VAL A 276 -17.36 14.16 8.29
C VAL A 276 -18.24 13.22 7.49
N GLY A 277 -19.40 13.67 7.04
CA GLY A 277 -20.32 12.83 6.27
C GLY A 277 -21.64 13.51 5.94
N ARG A 278 -22.62 12.70 5.54
CA ARG A 278 -23.93 13.17 5.09
C ARG A 278 -24.89 13.34 6.27
N TYR A 279 -25.41 14.56 6.46
CA TYR A 279 -26.40 14.87 7.51
C TYR A 279 -27.82 15.13 6.96
N ARG A 280 -27.98 15.22 5.64
CA ARG A 280 -29.25 15.41 4.92
C ARG A 280 -29.21 14.64 3.61
#